data_AF-A0A7D7Z6K1-F1
#
_entry.id   AF-A0A7D7Z6K1-F1
#
_cell.length_a   1.000
_cell.length_b   1.000
_cell.length_c   1.000
_cell.angle_alpha   90.00
_cell.angle_beta   90.00
_cell.angle_gamma   90.00
#
_symmetry.space_group_name_H-M   'P 1'
#
loop_
_entity.id
_entity.type
_entity.pdbx_description
1 polymer ?
#
loop_
_entity_poly.entity_id
_entity_poly.type
_entity_poly.pdbx_seq_one_letter_code
_entity_poly.pdbx_strand_id
1 'polypeptide(L)'
;MSIQDIGEFSKIKAIKSMEYDLERNEDDVKELFKKIIGEKGIFKDWPGERNDLFTYVTLNGKRQLVAFAFKGKSKKSIPKLRPKDMGKHGDQVERLFSSPAEIFFVQFIGQIDESMIKTMEDQATLKSFYTGKTIYYGVIDGSDTSKIFSKYEK
;
A
#
# COMPACT_ATOMS: atom_id res chain seq x y z
N MET A 1 9.25 3.62 5.35
CA MET A 1 8.92 2.62 6.40
C MET A 1 8.54 1.30 5.76
N SER A 2 8.53 0.20 6.51
CA SER A 2 8.04 -1.11 6.03
C SER A 2 6.64 -1.39 6.57
N ILE A 3 5.85 -2.17 5.85
CA ILE A 3 4.51 -2.58 6.29
C ILE A 3 4.54 -3.34 7.62
N GLN A 4 5.61 -4.06 7.93
CA GLN A 4 5.77 -4.76 9.21
C GLN A 4 5.92 -3.84 10.43
N ASP A 5 6.15 -2.53 10.21
CA ASP A 5 6.18 -1.51 11.26
C ASP A 5 4.74 -1.12 11.69
N ILE A 6 3.74 -1.46 10.88
CA ILE A 6 2.33 -1.30 11.20
C ILE A 6 1.88 -2.45 12.10
N GLY A 7 1.24 -2.12 13.23
CA GLY A 7 0.88 -3.07 14.29
C GLY A 7 0.05 -4.25 13.78
N GLU A 8 -0.93 -3.97 12.92
CA GLU A 8 -1.80 -4.95 12.29
C GLU A 8 -1.04 -5.98 11.43
N PHE A 9 0.13 -5.62 10.90
CA PHE A 9 0.95 -6.47 10.03
C PHE A 9 2.20 -7.04 10.70
N SER A 10 2.44 -6.73 11.97
CA SER A 10 3.66 -7.08 12.72
C SER A 10 4.07 -8.56 12.71
N LYS A 11 3.14 -9.51 12.53
CA LYS A 11 3.45 -10.96 12.49
C LYS A 11 4.38 -11.38 11.34
N ILE A 12 4.50 -10.58 10.28
CA ILE A 12 5.39 -10.90 9.15
C ILE A 12 6.87 -10.61 9.45
N LYS A 13 7.17 -9.84 10.50
CA LYS A 13 8.55 -9.45 10.88
C LYS A 13 9.46 -10.66 11.16
N ALA A 14 8.87 -11.79 11.54
CA ALA A 14 9.59 -13.04 11.77
C ALA A 14 10.05 -13.74 10.47
N ILE A 15 9.56 -13.33 9.31
CA ILE A 15 9.83 -13.96 8.01
C ILE A 15 10.86 -13.13 7.24
N LYS A 16 12.04 -13.69 7.00
CA LYS A 16 13.14 -13.00 6.30
C LYS A 16 12.79 -12.72 4.84
N SER A 17 12.40 -13.75 4.10
CA SER A 17 12.05 -13.68 2.68
C SER A 17 11.01 -14.75 2.34
N MET A 18 10.25 -14.50 1.27
CA MET A 18 9.33 -15.45 0.67
C MET A 18 9.33 -15.21 -0.84
N GLU A 19 9.18 -16.27 -1.62
CA GLU A 19 9.03 -16.16 -3.07
C GLU A 19 7.72 -15.46 -3.43
N TYR A 20 7.67 -14.83 -4.60
CA TYR A 20 6.49 -14.10 -5.05
C TYR A 20 5.38 -15.06 -5.45
N ASP A 21 4.28 -15.06 -4.70
CA ASP A 21 3.02 -15.63 -5.16
C ASP A 21 2.38 -14.67 -6.16
N LEU A 22 2.77 -14.86 -7.42
CA LEU A 22 2.26 -14.06 -8.52
C LEU A 22 0.82 -14.45 -8.87
N GLU A 23 0.26 -15.56 -8.39
CA GLU A 23 -1.08 -16.03 -8.81
C GLU A 23 -2.22 -15.21 -8.20
N ARG A 24 -1.95 -14.49 -7.11
CA ARG A 24 -2.93 -13.64 -6.44
C ARG A 24 -3.38 -12.48 -7.32
N ASN A 25 -4.69 -12.23 -7.30
CA ASN A 25 -5.25 -11.06 -7.96
C ASN A 25 -5.32 -9.86 -6.99
N GLU A 26 -5.67 -8.69 -7.51
CA GLU A 26 -5.78 -7.47 -6.70
C GLU A 26 -6.87 -7.55 -5.63
N ASP A 27 -7.99 -8.22 -5.95
CA ASP A 27 -9.15 -8.34 -5.08
C ASP A 27 -8.82 -9.22 -3.85
N ASP A 28 -8.07 -10.30 -4.03
CA ASP A 28 -7.59 -11.17 -2.94
C ASP A 28 -6.75 -10.35 -1.94
N VAL A 29 -5.87 -9.48 -2.46
CA VAL A 29 -5.03 -8.60 -1.63
C VAL A 29 -5.91 -7.60 -0.88
N LYS A 30 -6.83 -6.94 -1.58
CA LYS A 30 -7.76 -5.97 -0.99
C LYS A 30 -8.56 -6.61 0.14
N GLU A 31 -9.18 -7.76 -0.10
CA GLU A 31 -9.99 -8.47 0.91
C GLU A 31 -9.16 -8.92 2.12
N LEU A 32 -7.95 -9.43 1.88
CA LEU A 32 -7.07 -9.81 2.99
C LEU A 32 -6.66 -8.60 3.84
N PHE A 33 -6.30 -7.47 3.23
CA PHE A 33 -5.94 -6.25 3.95
C PHE A 33 -7.13 -5.72 4.78
N LYS A 34 -8.33 -5.74 4.21
CA LYS A 34 -9.57 -5.38 4.93
C LYS A 34 -9.78 -6.29 6.15
N LYS A 35 -9.64 -7.61 5.98
CA LYS A 35 -9.76 -8.60 7.07
C LYS A 35 -8.73 -8.33 8.18
N ILE A 36 -7.48 -8.07 7.83
CA ILE A 36 -6.38 -7.84 8.79
C ILE A 36 -6.60 -6.57 9.60
N ILE A 37 -6.96 -5.46 8.95
CA ILE A 37 -7.12 -4.16 9.62
C ILE A 37 -8.40 -4.14 10.48
N GLY A 38 -9.36 -5.02 10.19
CA GLY A 38 -10.50 -5.29 11.07
C GLY A 38 -11.57 -4.20 11.03
N GLU A 39 -11.68 -3.45 9.94
CA GLU A 39 -12.73 -2.43 9.82
C GLU A 39 -14.13 -3.03 9.71
N LYS A 40 -15.03 -2.50 10.55
CA LYS A 40 -16.50 -2.65 10.46
C LYS A 40 -17.18 -1.40 9.87
N GLY A 41 -16.39 -0.44 9.37
CA GLY A 41 -16.82 0.89 8.89
C GLY A 41 -17.02 0.95 7.37
N ILE A 42 -17.76 1.96 6.91
CA ILE A 42 -18.23 2.07 5.52
C ILE A 42 -17.05 2.36 4.57
N PHE A 43 -16.64 1.33 3.84
CA PHE A 43 -15.92 1.44 2.58
C PHE A 43 -16.81 2.20 1.59
N LYS A 44 -16.74 3.54 1.60
CA LYS A 44 -17.25 4.28 0.46
C LYS A 44 -16.14 4.22 -0.58
N ASP A 45 -16.36 3.42 -1.62
CA ASP A 45 -15.76 3.61 -2.93
C ASP A 45 -16.15 5.04 -3.35
N TRP A 46 -15.29 6.00 -3.03
CA TRP A 46 -15.52 7.39 -3.40
C TRP A 46 -15.37 7.47 -4.93
N PRO A 47 -16.40 7.90 -5.68
CA PRO A 47 -16.27 8.05 -7.12
C PRO A 47 -15.14 9.04 -7.43
N GLY A 48 -14.11 8.59 -8.14
CA GLY A 48 -12.85 9.32 -8.31
C GLY A 48 -11.69 8.83 -7.43
N GLU A 49 -11.81 7.61 -6.89
CA GLU A 49 -10.91 6.91 -5.95
C GLU A 49 -9.49 7.45 -5.92
N ARG A 50 -9.23 8.28 -4.91
CA ARG A 50 -7.87 8.77 -4.63
C ARG A 50 -6.97 7.61 -4.19
N ASN A 51 -7.56 6.58 -3.61
CA ASN A 51 -6.90 5.41 -3.02
C ASN A 51 -7.88 4.22 -3.09
N ASP A 52 -7.34 3.02 -2.94
CA ASP A 52 -8.11 1.78 -2.92
C ASP A 52 -8.58 1.38 -1.51
N LEU A 53 -7.86 1.85 -0.48
CA LEU A 53 -8.22 1.64 0.92
C LEU A 53 -7.76 2.83 1.75
N PHE A 54 -8.67 3.41 2.52
CA PHE A 54 -8.39 4.51 3.44
C PHE A 54 -9.02 4.22 4.80
N THR A 55 -8.18 4.10 5.82
CA THR A 55 -8.57 3.56 7.14
C THR A 55 -7.58 4.02 8.22
N TYR A 56 -7.80 3.61 9.47
CA TYR A 56 -6.87 3.76 10.57
C TYR A 56 -6.06 2.48 10.81
N VAL A 57 -4.76 2.66 11.02
CA VAL A 57 -3.83 1.61 11.46
C VAL A 57 -3.07 2.05 12.70
N THR A 58 -2.36 1.12 13.33
CA THR A 58 -1.59 1.35 14.54
C THR A 58 -0.11 1.51 14.19
N LEU A 59 0.44 2.72 14.37
CA LEU A 59 1.87 2.99 14.26
C LEU A 59 2.38 3.49 15.62
N ASN A 60 3.41 2.85 16.18
CA ASN A 60 3.99 3.21 17.48
C ASN A 60 2.94 3.35 18.60
N GLY A 61 1.94 2.46 18.63
CA GLY A 61 0.86 2.47 19.63
C GLY A 61 -0.21 3.56 19.43
N LYS A 62 -0.15 4.35 18.36
CA LYS A 62 -1.14 5.39 18.03
C LYS A 62 -1.93 5.02 16.78
N ARG A 63 -3.22 5.36 16.78
CA ARG A 63 -4.09 5.22 15.60
C ARG A 63 -3.81 6.38 14.63
N GLN A 64 -3.45 6.06 13.38
CA GLN A 64 -3.17 7.04 12.33
C GLN A 64 -3.85 6.67 11.03
N LEU A 65 -4.23 7.68 10.25
CA LEU A 65 -4.86 7.50 8.95
C LEU A 65 -3.83 7.02 7.92
N VAL A 66 -4.17 5.93 7.24
CA VAL A 66 -3.40 5.34 6.15
C VAL A 66 -4.21 5.33 4.86
N ALA A 67 -3.55 5.51 3.73
CA ALA A 67 -4.09 5.27 2.41
C ALA A 67 -3.23 4.23 1.66
N PHE A 68 -3.87 3.25 1.04
CA PHE A 68 -3.24 2.26 0.18
C PHE A 68 -3.67 2.47 -1.26
N ALA A 69 -2.73 2.28 -2.18
CA ALA A 69 -3.03 1.96 -3.57
C ALA A 69 -2.59 0.52 -3.85
N PHE A 70 -3.53 -0.31 -4.30
CA PHE A 70 -3.28 -1.69 -4.66
C PHE A 70 -3.14 -1.82 -6.16
N LYS A 71 -2.19 -2.65 -6.59
CA LYS A 71 -2.01 -2.96 -8.00
C LYS A 71 -1.84 -4.46 -8.17
N GLY A 72 -2.82 -5.09 -8.80
CA GLY A 72 -2.71 -6.46 -9.27
C GLY A 72 -2.02 -6.55 -10.62
N LYS A 73 -1.79 -7.79 -11.06
CA LYS A 73 -1.31 -8.10 -12.41
C LYS A 73 -2.21 -7.48 -13.47
N SER A 74 -1.64 -6.62 -14.31
CA SER A 74 -2.26 -6.27 -15.59
C SER A 74 -2.20 -7.46 -16.56
N LYS A 75 -3.13 -7.53 -17.53
CA LYS A 75 -3.10 -8.54 -18.63
C LYS A 75 -1.77 -8.59 -19.38
N LYS A 76 -1.02 -7.48 -19.36
CA LYS A 76 0.40 -7.42 -19.72
C LYS A 76 1.19 -7.65 -18.43
N SER A 77 1.83 -8.80 -18.27
CA SER A 77 2.67 -9.11 -17.10
C SER A 77 3.79 -8.08 -16.96
N ILE A 78 3.59 -7.04 -16.15
CA ILE A 78 4.63 -6.05 -15.88
C ILE A 78 5.63 -6.70 -14.90
N PRO A 79 6.94 -6.75 -15.24
CA PRO A 79 7.93 -7.39 -14.38
C PRO A 79 8.23 -6.55 -13.14
N LYS A 80 8.13 -5.22 -13.28
CA LYS A 80 8.36 -4.23 -12.22
C LYS A 80 7.34 -3.10 -12.32
N LEU A 81 6.75 -2.73 -11.19
CA LEU A 81 5.82 -1.60 -11.10
C LEU A 81 6.57 -0.27 -11.12
N ARG A 82 6.25 0.60 -12.09
CA ARG A 82 6.77 1.98 -12.19
C ARG A 82 5.61 2.98 -12.10
N PRO A 83 5.87 4.28 -11.84
CA PRO A 83 4.83 5.31 -11.75
C PRO A 83 3.85 5.32 -12.93
N LYS A 84 4.34 5.18 -14.17
CA LYS A 84 3.50 5.15 -15.38
C LYS A 84 2.54 3.95 -15.47
N ASP A 85 2.78 2.90 -14.69
CA ASP A 85 1.96 1.69 -14.67
C ASP A 85 0.79 1.82 -13.66
N MET A 86 0.74 2.93 -12.90
CA MET A 86 -0.28 3.27 -11.90
C MET A 86 -1.30 4.28 -12.46
N GLY A 87 -2.50 3.81 -12.78
CA GLY A 87 -3.57 4.62 -13.38
C GLY A 87 -3.42 4.81 -14.91
N LYS A 88 -4.51 5.22 -15.57
CA LYS A 88 -4.52 5.44 -17.03
C LYS A 88 -3.55 6.54 -17.48
N HIS A 89 -3.28 7.50 -16.59
CA HIS A 89 -2.44 8.67 -16.87
C HIS A 89 -1.15 8.70 -16.03
N GLY A 90 -0.84 7.67 -15.24
CA GLY A 90 0.34 7.65 -14.36
C GLY A 90 0.20 8.55 -13.11
N ASP A 91 -1.00 9.05 -12.83
CA ASP A 91 -1.33 10.06 -11.81
C ASP A 91 -1.82 9.45 -10.48
N GLN A 92 -1.93 8.13 -10.39
CA GLN A 92 -2.55 7.47 -9.24
C GLN A 92 -1.76 7.69 -7.94
N VAL A 93 -0.43 7.84 -8.00
CA VAL A 93 0.37 8.16 -6.78
C VAL A 93 0.09 9.58 -6.29
N GLU A 94 0.01 10.56 -7.18
CA GLU A 94 -0.37 11.93 -6.79
C GLU A 94 -1.78 11.96 -6.18
N ARG A 95 -2.72 11.24 -6.80
CA ARG A 95 -4.07 11.05 -6.26
C ARG A 95 -4.06 10.39 -4.89
N LEU A 96 -3.22 9.36 -4.68
CA LEU A 96 -3.03 8.72 -3.38
C LEU A 96 -2.65 9.76 -2.31
N PHE A 97 -1.63 10.58 -2.59
CA PHE A 97 -1.15 11.60 -1.67
C PHE A 97 -2.09 12.80 -1.48
N SER A 98 -3.08 13.00 -2.36
CA SER A 98 -4.18 13.96 -2.14
C SER A 98 -5.17 13.54 -1.03
N SER A 99 -5.07 12.29 -0.55
CA SER A 99 -5.88 11.80 0.57
C SER A 99 -5.44 12.45 1.89
N PRO A 100 -6.34 12.62 2.89
CA PRO A 100 -6.00 13.23 4.17
C PRO A 100 -5.21 12.29 5.12
N ALA A 101 -4.59 11.22 4.60
CA ALA A 101 -3.78 10.28 5.35
C ALA A 101 -2.42 10.87 5.75
N GLU A 102 -1.80 10.23 6.75
CA GLU A 102 -0.43 10.52 7.22
C GLU A 102 0.53 9.38 6.86
N ILE A 103 -0.01 8.22 6.47
CA ILE A 103 0.73 7.02 6.07
C ILE A 103 0.27 6.62 4.66
N PHE A 104 1.19 6.33 3.76
CA PHE A 104 0.89 5.97 2.38
C PHE A 104 1.62 4.70 1.95
N PHE A 105 0.89 3.76 1.36
CA PHE A 105 1.47 2.54 0.81
C PHE A 105 1.05 2.31 -0.64
N VAL A 106 2.01 1.90 -1.47
CA VAL A 106 1.75 1.30 -2.78
C VAL A 106 2.07 -0.18 -2.67
N GLN A 107 1.10 -1.02 -3.03
CA GLN A 107 1.26 -2.47 -3.03
C GLN A 107 1.27 -2.99 -4.47
N PHE A 108 2.18 -3.95 -4.74
CA PHE A 108 2.22 -4.69 -5.98
C PHE A 108 2.61 -6.14 -5.71
N ILE A 109 1.95 -7.08 -6.40
CA ILE A 109 2.21 -8.52 -6.21
C ILE A 109 3.58 -8.99 -6.77
N GLY A 110 4.30 -8.14 -7.50
CA GLY A 110 5.63 -8.42 -8.03
C GLY A 110 6.68 -7.43 -7.51
N GLN A 111 7.72 -7.18 -8.32
CA GLN A 111 8.77 -6.23 -7.97
C GLN A 111 8.31 -4.78 -8.12
N ILE A 112 8.80 -3.91 -7.25
CA ILE A 112 8.56 -2.47 -7.33
C ILE A 112 9.87 -1.79 -7.76
N ASP A 113 9.79 -0.93 -8.76
CA ASP A 113 10.93 -0.21 -9.30
C ASP A 113 11.35 0.95 -8.39
N GLU A 114 12.64 1.29 -8.37
CA GLU A 114 13.17 2.40 -7.56
C GLU A 114 12.53 3.74 -7.91
N SER A 115 12.12 3.93 -9.17
CA SER A 115 11.38 5.14 -9.60
C SER A 115 10.05 5.33 -8.86
N MET A 116 9.40 4.24 -8.43
CA MET A 116 8.20 4.30 -7.60
C MET A 116 8.53 4.83 -6.21
N ILE A 117 9.60 4.30 -5.60
CA ILE A 117 10.04 4.72 -4.26
C ILE A 117 10.36 6.22 -4.27
N LYS A 118 11.11 6.68 -5.28
CA LYS A 118 11.46 8.09 -5.44
C LYS A 118 10.22 8.97 -5.63
N THR A 119 9.25 8.52 -6.41
CA THR A 119 8.00 9.26 -6.60
C THR A 119 7.20 9.38 -5.29
N MET A 120 7.13 8.31 -4.49
CA MET A 120 6.48 8.36 -3.18
C MET A 120 7.22 9.28 -2.20
N GLU A 121 8.56 9.30 -2.24
CA GLU A 121 9.39 10.22 -1.45
C GLU A 121 9.13 11.69 -1.80
N ASP A 122 9.11 12.03 -3.09
CA ASP A 122 8.85 13.39 -3.57
C ASP A 122 7.45 13.87 -3.13
N GLN A 123 6.44 13.01 -3.24
CA GLN A 123 5.07 13.31 -2.82
C GLN A 123 4.92 13.43 -1.29
N ALA A 124 5.58 12.56 -0.53
CA ALA A 124 5.60 12.63 0.93
C ALA A 124 6.27 13.92 1.41
N THR A 125 7.38 14.32 0.78
CA THR A 125 8.10 15.56 1.07
C THR A 125 7.22 16.77 0.80
N LEU A 126 6.58 16.81 -0.37
CA LEU A 126 5.68 17.90 -0.75
C LEU A 126 4.50 18.03 0.20
N LYS A 127 3.85 16.92 0.56
CA LYS A 127 2.72 16.91 1.49
C LYS A 127 3.15 17.31 2.90
N SER A 128 4.30 16.84 3.37
CA SER A 128 4.88 17.21 4.66
C SER A 128 5.10 18.72 4.72
N PHE A 129 5.69 19.32 3.68
CA PHE A 129 5.88 20.75 3.56
C PHE A 129 4.56 21.54 3.67
N TYR A 130 3.52 21.14 2.94
CA TYR A 130 2.25 21.86 2.96
C TYR A 130 1.43 21.69 4.25
N THR A 131 1.57 20.55 4.93
CA THR A 131 0.73 20.23 6.10
C THR A 131 1.44 20.49 7.42
N GLY A 132 2.76 20.65 7.43
CA GLY A 132 3.58 20.73 8.64
C GLY A 132 3.61 19.43 9.46
N LYS A 133 3.12 18.32 8.89
CA LYS A 133 3.03 17.01 9.54
C LYS A 133 4.08 16.06 9.01
N THR A 134 4.55 15.14 9.85
CA THR A 134 5.34 14.00 9.40
C THR A 134 4.48 13.09 8.52
N ILE A 135 4.92 12.88 7.28
CA ILE A 135 4.29 11.95 6.34
C ILE A 135 5.14 10.70 6.19
N TYR A 136 4.53 9.54 6.44
CA TYR A 136 5.17 8.25 6.25
C TYR A 136 4.76 7.64 4.91
N TYR A 137 5.70 6.94 4.29
CA TYR A 137 5.45 6.22 3.06
C TYR A 137 6.21 4.89 3.05
N GLY A 138 5.70 3.93 2.28
CA GLY A 138 6.36 2.65 2.06
C GLY A 138 5.79 1.92 0.85
N VAL A 139 6.49 0.88 0.42
CA VAL A 139 6.04 -0.01 -0.64
C VAL A 139 5.84 -1.41 -0.08
N ILE A 140 4.94 -2.18 -0.69
CA ILE A 140 4.65 -3.57 -0.33
C ILE A 140 4.82 -4.39 -1.61
N ASP A 141 5.96 -5.05 -1.74
CA ASP A 141 6.29 -5.85 -2.92
C ASP A 141 5.67 -7.26 -2.86
N GLY A 142 5.95 -8.09 -3.86
CA GLY A 142 5.47 -9.47 -3.92
C GLY A 142 5.94 -10.34 -2.75
N SER A 143 7.14 -10.08 -2.19
CA SER A 143 7.66 -10.84 -1.05
C SER A 143 6.89 -10.46 0.20
N ASP A 144 6.69 -9.17 0.46
CA ASP A 144 5.87 -8.70 1.58
C ASP A 144 4.42 -9.18 1.45
N THR A 145 3.85 -9.11 0.24
CA THR A 145 2.52 -9.64 -0.05
C THR A 145 2.43 -11.13 0.31
N SER A 146 3.36 -11.95 -0.16
CA SER A 146 3.38 -13.39 0.11
C SER A 146 3.52 -13.70 1.60
N LYS A 147 4.37 -12.94 2.32
CA LYS A 147 4.49 -13.04 3.78
C LYS A 147 3.16 -12.74 4.48
N ILE A 148 2.42 -11.72 4.03
CA ILE A 148 1.11 -11.36 4.59
C ILE A 148 0.12 -12.52 4.39
N PHE A 149 -0.01 -13.06 3.18
CA PHE A 149 -0.87 -14.22 2.92
C PHE A 149 -0.51 -15.40 3.84
N SER A 150 0.79 -15.75 3.94
CA SER A 150 1.24 -16.87 4.76
C SER A 150 0.86 -16.79 6.26
N LYS A 151 0.61 -15.58 6.78
CA LYS A 151 0.31 -15.34 8.20
C LYS A 151 -1.15 -15.04 8.51
N TYR A 152 -1.90 -14.51 7.54
CA TYR A 152 -3.24 -13.95 7.80
C TYR A 152 -4.36 -14.54 6.94
N GLU A 153 -4.03 -15.35 5.93
CA GLU A 153 -5.04 -16.01 5.10
C GLU A 153 -5.86 -17.05 5.88
N LYS A 154 -5.29 -17.61 6.96
CA LYS A 154 -5.94 -18.61 7.82
C LYS A 154 -7.13 -18.09 8.61
#